data_AF-A0A930EEQ8-F1
#
_entry.id   AF-A0A930EEQ8-F1
#
_cell.length_a   1.000
_cell.length_b   1.000
_cell.length_c   1.000
_cell.angle_alpha   90.00
_cell.angle_beta   90.00
_cell.angle_gamma   90.00
#
_symmetry.space_group_name_H-M   'P 1'
#
loop_
_entity.id
_entity.type
_entity.pdbx_description
1 polymer ?
#
loop_
_entity_poly.entity_id
_entity_poly.type
_entity_poly.pdbx_seq_one_letter_code
_entity_poly.pdbx_strand_id
1 'polypeptide(L)'
;EVLTALAVIIKKIEENKPFAVNCYPAVVTEEGSPAARKLVETVMEPCDSEWRGLGVIEKSGVELRPEYRDYDARYKFNLPKIEGRPNPACRCGEVLLGKCKPYDCKVFGKGCTPEHPIGACMVSSEGACSAFYKYGGDIWNKQ
;
A
#
# COMPACT_ATOMS: atom_id res chain seq x y z
N GLU A 1 7.94 13.56 12.23
CA GLU A 1 6.96 12.54 12.67
C GLU A 1 7.58 11.15 12.84
N VAL A 2 8.30 10.60 11.84
CA VAL A 2 8.80 9.20 11.88
C VAL A 2 9.70 8.89 13.09
N LEU A 3 10.68 9.74 13.40
CA LEU A 3 11.56 9.54 14.56
C LEU A 3 10.79 9.63 15.90
N THR A 4 9.80 10.52 15.99
CA THR A 4 8.93 10.63 17.16
C THR A 4 8.11 9.36 17.34
N ALA A 5 7.50 8.84 16.28
CA ALA A 5 6.74 7.59 16.33
C ALA A 5 7.63 6.41 16.76
N LEU A 6 8.85 6.32 16.24
CA LEU A 6 9.81 5.29 16.63
C LEU A 6 10.17 5.39 18.13
N ALA A 7 10.48 6.59 18.62
CA ALA A 7 10.79 6.81 20.03
C ALA A 7 9.60 6.46 20.95
N VAL A 8 8.37 6.80 20.54
CA VAL A 8 7.14 6.42 21.27
C VAL A 8 6.97 4.91 21.31
N ILE A 9 7.17 4.22 20.19
CA ILE A 9 7.09 2.75 20.13
C ILE A 9 8.11 2.10 21.08
N ILE A 10 9.37 2.54 21.03
CA ILE A 10 10.44 2.01 21.90
C ILE A 10 10.10 2.21 23.37
N LYS A 11 9.57 3.38 23.76
CA LYS A 11 9.18 3.63 25.15
C LYS A 11 7.95 2.80 25.58
N LYS A 12 6.97 2.66 24.69
CA LYS A 12 5.70 1.97 25.00
C LYS A 12 5.81 0.45 25.01
N ILE A 13 6.73 -0.13 24.24
CA ILE A 13 6.90 -1.59 24.20
C ILE A 13 7.34 -2.16 25.57
N GLU A 14 8.08 -1.38 26.36
CA GLU A 14 8.51 -1.75 27.72
C GLU A 14 7.32 -1.89 28.69
N GLU A 15 6.19 -1.22 28.43
CA GLU A 15 4.99 -1.29 29.26
C GLU A 15 4.20 -2.61 29.07
N ASN A 16 4.54 -3.39 28.03
CA ASN A 16 3.88 -4.65 27.65
C ASN A 16 2.35 -4.56 27.58
N LYS A 17 1.83 -3.41 27.13
CA LYS A 17 0.40 -3.12 26.95
C LYS A 17 0.13 -2.60 25.55
N PRO A 18 -1.02 -2.94 24.93
CA PRO A 18 -1.43 -2.32 23.69
C PRO A 18 -1.53 -0.80 23.83
N PHE A 19 -1.08 -0.06 22.81
CA PHE A 19 -1.15 1.39 22.80
C PHE A 19 -1.46 1.91 21.39
N ALA A 20 -2.09 3.07 21.32
CA ALA A 20 -2.27 3.87 20.12
C ALA A 20 -1.99 5.33 20.48
N VAL A 21 -1.00 5.95 19.84
CA VAL A 21 -0.59 7.33 20.14
C VAL A 21 -0.53 8.13 18.85
N ASN A 22 -1.26 9.23 18.80
CA ASN A 22 -1.20 10.17 17.68
C ASN A 22 0.14 10.93 17.69
N CYS A 23 1.07 10.53 16.82
CA CYS A 23 2.37 11.18 16.65
C CYS A 23 2.35 12.29 15.58
N TYR A 24 1.18 12.68 15.08
CA TYR A 24 1.00 13.75 14.10
C TYR A 24 -0.19 14.68 14.42
N PRO A 25 -0.24 15.27 15.63
CA PRO A 25 -1.39 16.03 16.11
C PRO A 25 -1.60 17.38 15.39
N ALA A 26 -0.62 17.83 14.62
CA ALA A 26 -0.73 19.07 13.84
C ALA A 26 -1.81 18.98 12.75
N VAL A 27 -2.15 17.78 12.29
CA VAL A 27 -3.13 17.57 11.20
C VAL A 27 -4.17 16.48 11.48
N VAL A 28 -3.91 15.56 12.43
CA VAL A 28 -4.84 14.48 12.77
C VAL A 28 -5.50 14.78 14.12
N THR A 29 -6.83 14.87 14.12
CA THR A 29 -7.66 14.98 15.33
C THR A 29 -8.27 13.62 15.70
N GLU A 30 -8.85 13.51 16.89
CA GLU A 30 -9.45 12.27 17.39
C GLU A 30 -10.69 11.87 16.57
N GLU A 31 -11.49 12.84 16.15
CA GLU A 31 -12.66 12.65 15.29
C GLU A 31 -12.31 12.41 13.81
N GLY A 32 -11.05 12.66 13.43
CA GLY A 32 -10.58 12.61 12.05
C GLY A 32 -11.23 13.69 11.18
N SER A 33 -11.72 13.32 9.99
CA SER A 33 -12.47 14.23 9.12
C SER A 33 -13.93 13.77 9.00
N PRO A 34 -14.86 14.31 9.82
CA PRO A 34 -16.27 13.89 9.80
C PRO A 34 -16.93 14.08 8.43
N ALA A 35 -16.60 15.16 7.73
CA ALA A 35 -17.13 15.44 6.40
C ALA A 35 -16.65 14.40 5.36
N ALA A 36 -15.35 14.05 5.37
CA ALA A 36 -14.82 13.05 4.46
C ALA A 36 -15.38 11.65 4.75
N ARG A 37 -15.48 11.27 6.03
CA ARG A 37 -16.08 10.00 6.44
C ARG A 37 -17.52 9.88 5.97
N LYS A 38 -18.34 10.91 6.22
CA LYS A 38 -19.73 10.95 5.75
C LYS A 38 -19.82 10.79 4.24
N LEU A 39 -18.94 11.44 3.47
CA LEU A 39 -18.93 11.33 2.00
C LEU A 39 -18.62 9.91 1.55
N VAL A 40 -17.54 9.30 2.06
CA VAL A 40 -17.15 7.92 1.73
C VAL A 40 -18.28 6.95 2.12
N GLU A 41 -18.83 7.06 3.33
CA GLU A 41 -19.93 6.21 3.80
C GLU A 41 -21.20 6.36 2.96
N THR A 42 -21.44 7.56 2.41
CA THR A 42 -22.60 7.85 1.55
C THR A 42 -22.45 7.20 0.18
N VAL A 43 -21.27 7.23 -0.43
CA VAL A 43 -21.07 6.81 -1.82
C VAL A 43 -20.48 5.40 -2.00
N MET A 44 -19.83 4.88 -0.96
CA MET A 44 -19.11 3.61 -1.00
C MET A 44 -19.55 2.67 0.12
N GLU A 45 -19.32 1.37 -0.10
CA GLU A 45 -19.48 0.33 0.90
C GLU A 45 -18.29 -0.64 0.93
N PRO A 46 -17.98 -1.27 2.08
CA PRO A 46 -16.89 -2.22 2.19
C PRO A 46 -17.13 -3.46 1.33
N CYS A 47 -16.08 -3.95 0.68
CA CYS A 47 -16.10 -5.20 -0.08
C CYS A 47 -14.81 -6.01 0.10
N ASP A 48 -14.88 -7.27 -0.26
CA ASP A 48 -13.70 -8.13 -0.31
C ASP A 48 -12.80 -7.67 -1.45
N SER A 49 -11.51 -7.53 -1.18
CA SER A 49 -10.57 -6.99 -2.14
C SER A 49 -9.27 -7.77 -2.16
N GLU A 50 -8.70 -7.91 -3.35
CA GLU A 50 -7.40 -8.53 -3.54
C GLU A 50 -6.28 -7.53 -3.23
N TRP A 51 -5.45 -7.88 -2.25
CA TRP A 51 -4.23 -7.16 -1.90
C TRP A 51 -3.02 -7.92 -2.43
N ARG A 52 -2.19 -7.23 -3.22
CA ARG A 52 -1.01 -7.83 -3.84
C ARG A 52 -0.07 -8.43 -2.80
N GLY A 53 0.16 -9.74 -2.88
CA GLY A 53 1.02 -10.49 -1.95
C GLY A 53 0.30 -11.01 -0.70
N LEU A 54 -0.94 -10.58 -0.44
CA LEU A 54 -1.79 -11.03 0.65
C LEU A 54 -2.99 -11.86 0.18
N GLY A 55 -3.39 -11.72 -1.09
CA GLY A 55 -4.59 -12.36 -1.62
C GLY A 55 -5.85 -11.56 -1.28
N VAL A 56 -7.01 -12.21 -1.34
CA VAL A 56 -8.29 -11.58 -1.01
C VAL A 56 -8.41 -11.44 0.51
N ILE A 57 -8.71 -10.23 0.98
CA ILE A 57 -8.95 -9.92 2.39
C ILE A 57 -10.39 -9.42 2.53
N GLU A 58 -11.13 -10.01 3.48
CA GLU A 58 -12.53 -9.66 3.75
C GLU A 58 -12.67 -8.17 4.10
N LYS A 59 -13.66 -7.49 3.50
CA LYS A 59 -14.02 -6.07 3.80
C LYS A 59 -12.85 -5.09 3.83
N SER A 60 -11.82 -5.35 3.03
CA SER A 60 -10.59 -4.55 2.98
C SER A 60 -10.59 -3.51 1.87
N GLY A 61 -11.49 -3.62 0.90
CA GLY A 61 -11.71 -2.64 -0.15
C GLY A 61 -12.98 -1.85 0.04
N VAL A 62 -13.22 -0.94 -0.90
CA VAL A 62 -14.47 -0.19 -1.01
C VAL A 62 -14.94 -0.23 -2.46
N GLU A 63 -16.25 -0.29 -2.65
CA GLU A 63 -16.88 -0.15 -3.95
C GLU A 63 -18.03 0.84 -3.91
N LEU A 64 -18.41 1.35 -5.08
CA LEU A 64 -19.56 2.25 -5.19
C LEU A 64 -20.83 1.49 -4.82
N ARG A 65 -21.67 2.13 -3.98
CA ARG A 65 -22.98 1.56 -3.63
C ARG A 65 -23.87 1.42 -4.87
N PRO A 66 -24.91 0.55 -4.82
CA PRO A 66 -25.78 0.30 -5.97
C PRO A 66 -26.44 1.58 -6.54
N GLU A 67 -26.74 2.57 -5.70
CA GLU A 67 -27.33 3.85 -6.12
C GLU A 67 -26.38 4.68 -7.00
N TYR A 68 -25.08 4.41 -6.95
CA TYR A 68 -24.04 5.08 -7.72
C TYR A 68 -23.45 4.19 -8.84
N ARG A 69 -24.11 3.06 -9.16
CA ARG A 69 -23.62 2.08 -10.14
C ARG A 69 -23.41 2.65 -11.54
N ASP A 70 -24.14 3.68 -11.94
CA ASP A 70 -23.98 4.36 -13.23
C ASP A 70 -22.62 5.05 -13.41
N TYR A 71 -21.89 5.25 -12.30
CA TYR A 71 -20.52 5.79 -12.29
C TYR A 71 -19.45 4.70 -12.22
N ASP A 72 -19.82 3.44 -12.02
CA ASP A 72 -18.90 2.32 -11.99
C ASP A 72 -18.68 1.75 -13.39
N ALA A 73 -17.46 1.91 -13.93
CA ALA A 73 -17.09 1.42 -15.26
C ALA A 73 -17.33 -0.09 -15.44
N ARG A 74 -17.20 -0.88 -14.37
CA ARG A 74 -17.41 -2.34 -14.40
C ARG A 74 -18.83 -2.66 -14.85
N TYR A 75 -19.81 -1.93 -14.32
CA TYR A 75 -21.23 -2.12 -14.64
C TYR A 75 -21.63 -1.35 -15.91
N LYS A 76 -21.22 -0.08 -16.02
CA LYS A 76 -21.58 0.80 -17.15
C LYS A 76 -21.19 0.23 -18.50
N PHE A 77 -20.03 -0.42 -18.57
CA PHE A 77 -19.49 -1.00 -19.81
C PHE A 77 -19.55 -2.53 -19.82
N ASN A 78 -20.21 -3.15 -18.85
CA ASN A 78 -20.32 -4.60 -18.70
C ASN A 78 -18.96 -5.30 -18.87
N LEU A 79 -17.95 -4.83 -18.13
CA LEU A 79 -16.59 -5.34 -18.26
C LEU A 79 -16.51 -6.78 -17.76
N PRO A 80 -15.77 -7.67 -18.45
CA PRO A 80 -15.53 -9.00 -17.94
C PRO A 80 -14.68 -8.94 -16.67
N LYS A 81 -14.72 -10.02 -15.88
CA LYS A 81 -13.81 -10.18 -14.75
C LYS A 81 -12.35 -10.15 -15.27
N ILE A 82 -11.54 -9.25 -14.71
CA ILE A 82 -10.11 -9.15 -15.03
C ILE A 82 -9.33 -9.74 -13.86
N GLU A 83 -8.43 -10.67 -14.15
CA GLU A 83 -7.54 -11.27 -13.16
C GLU A 83 -6.09 -10.85 -13.43
N GLY A 84 -5.46 -10.24 -12.44
CA GLY A 84 -4.05 -9.88 -12.51
C GLY A 84 -3.15 -11.11 -12.41
N ARG A 85 -2.10 -11.17 -13.23
CA ARG A 85 -1.05 -12.19 -13.09
C ARG A 85 0.27 -11.52 -12.68
N PRO A 86 0.77 -11.78 -11.46
CA PRO A 86 2.07 -11.26 -11.06
C PRO A 86 3.18 -11.93 -11.89
N ASN A 87 4.22 -11.18 -12.23
CA ASN A 87 5.41 -11.75 -12.86
C ASN A 87 6.15 -12.62 -11.81
N PRO A 88 6.41 -13.92 -12.08
CA PRO A 88 7.03 -14.82 -11.10
C PRO A 88 8.46 -14.44 -10.74
N ALA A 89 9.15 -13.65 -11.57
CA ALA A 89 10.47 -13.13 -11.25
C ALA A 89 10.43 -11.96 -10.23
N CYS A 90 9.27 -11.37 -10.00
CA CYS A 90 9.09 -10.21 -9.14
C CYS A 90 8.74 -10.61 -7.70
N ARG A 91 9.48 -10.08 -6.71
CA ARG A 91 9.20 -10.24 -5.27
C ARG A 91 8.40 -9.08 -4.65
N CYS A 92 7.69 -8.27 -5.45
CA CYS A 92 7.00 -7.07 -4.94
C CYS A 92 5.95 -7.40 -3.86
N GLY A 93 5.30 -8.56 -3.90
CA GLY A 93 4.43 -9.02 -2.80
C GLY A 93 5.19 -9.19 -1.48
N GLU A 94 6.38 -9.78 -1.51
CA GLU A 94 7.22 -9.94 -0.31
C GLU A 94 7.79 -8.61 0.20
N VAL A 95 8.12 -7.68 -0.71
CA VAL A 95 8.53 -6.31 -0.36
C VAL A 95 7.40 -5.56 0.35
N LEU A 96 6.16 -5.65 -0.15
CA LEU A 96 4.99 -5.02 0.48
C LEU A 96 4.70 -5.59 1.88
N LEU A 97 5.01 -6.88 2.10
CA LEU A 97 4.91 -7.52 3.40
C LEU A 97 6.08 -7.22 4.35
N GLY A 98 7.09 -6.49 3.90
CA GLY A 98 8.32 -6.26 4.67
C GLY A 98 9.17 -7.53 4.89
N LYS A 99 8.95 -8.59 4.10
CA LYS A 99 9.70 -9.87 4.21
C LYS A 99 11.08 -9.80 3.56
N CYS A 100 11.26 -8.90 2.59
CA CYS A 100 12.55 -8.65 1.97
C CYS A 100 12.67 -7.18 1.54
N LYS A 101 13.90 -6.70 1.37
CA LYS A 101 14.15 -5.37 0.83
C LYS A 101 14.17 -5.40 -0.69
N PRO A 102 13.96 -4.26 -1.38
CA PRO A 102 13.96 -4.22 -2.84
C PRO A 102 15.21 -4.84 -3.49
N TYR A 103 16.41 -4.65 -2.91
CA TYR A 103 17.65 -5.21 -3.43
C TYR A 103 17.81 -6.72 -3.25
N ASP A 104 17.01 -7.35 -2.38
CA ASP A 104 16.96 -8.81 -2.27
C ASP A 104 16.20 -9.44 -3.47
N CYS A 105 15.54 -8.63 -4.29
CA CYS A 105 14.86 -9.05 -5.50
C CYS A 105 15.85 -9.15 -6.67
N LYS A 106 16.02 -10.35 -7.26
CA LYS A 106 17.01 -10.62 -8.30
C LYS A 106 16.89 -9.75 -9.56
N VAL A 107 15.70 -9.22 -9.83
CA VAL A 107 15.45 -8.35 -10.99
C VAL A 107 15.55 -6.86 -10.67
N PHE A 108 15.62 -6.46 -9.40
CA PHE A 108 15.72 -5.06 -8.99
C PHE A 108 16.98 -4.39 -9.52
N GLY A 109 16.82 -3.21 -10.13
CA GLY A 109 17.93 -2.41 -10.69
C GLY A 109 18.64 -3.03 -11.89
N LYS A 110 18.19 -4.22 -12.33
CA LYS A 110 18.69 -4.94 -13.50
C LYS A 110 17.61 -4.92 -14.58
N GLY A 111 16.80 -5.97 -14.65
CA GLY A 111 15.67 -6.05 -15.57
C GLY A 111 14.46 -5.22 -15.12
N CYS A 112 14.38 -4.83 -13.85
CA CYS A 112 13.33 -3.98 -13.29
C CYS A 112 13.92 -2.61 -12.92
N THR A 113 13.65 -1.61 -13.76
CA THR A 113 14.02 -0.19 -13.54
C THR A 113 12.78 0.69 -13.69
N PRO A 114 12.82 2.00 -13.35
CA PRO A 114 11.71 2.91 -13.60
C PRO A 114 11.27 2.96 -15.08
N GLU A 115 12.22 2.88 -16.01
CA GLU A 115 11.97 2.88 -17.46
C GLU A 115 11.45 1.52 -17.95
N HIS A 116 11.87 0.43 -17.31
CA HIS A 116 11.46 -0.94 -17.64
C HIS A 116 10.94 -1.67 -16.39
N PRO A 117 9.75 -1.29 -15.87
CA PRO A 117 9.28 -1.83 -14.61
C PRO A 117 8.67 -3.23 -14.79
N ILE A 118 9.16 -4.20 -14.01
CA ILE A 118 8.61 -5.56 -13.97
C ILE A 118 7.45 -5.68 -12.96
N GLY A 119 7.48 -4.90 -11.88
CA GLY A 119 6.46 -4.97 -10.82
C GLY A 119 5.96 -3.58 -10.40
N ALA A 120 4.73 -3.51 -9.87
CA ALA A 120 4.10 -2.23 -9.52
C ALA A 120 4.87 -1.41 -8.48
N CYS A 121 5.64 -2.06 -7.61
CA CYS A 121 6.51 -1.38 -6.66
C CYS A 121 7.58 -0.51 -7.34
N MET A 122 7.89 -0.75 -8.62
CA MET A 122 8.81 0.06 -9.44
C MET A 122 8.05 1.11 -10.30
N VAL A 123 6.78 0.86 -10.64
CA VAL A 123 5.94 1.79 -11.41
C VAL A 123 5.47 2.96 -10.54
N SER A 124 5.04 2.67 -9.31
CA SER A 124 4.44 3.67 -8.42
C SER A 124 5.50 4.64 -7.87
N SER A 125 5.19 5.94 -7.83
CA SER A 125 6.01 6.94 -7.14
C SER A 125 6.08 6.72 -5.62
N GLU A 126 5.10 6.03 -5.06
CA GLU A 126 5.06 5.61 -3.65
C GLU A 126 5.62 4.20 -3.45
N GLY A 127 6.01 3.52 -4.54
CA GLY A 127 6.49 2.15 -4.50
C GLY A 127 7.84 2.05 -3.81
N ALA A 128 7.97 1.12 -2.87
CA ALA A 128 9.22 0.90 -2.12
C ALA A 128 10.41 0.60 -3.04
N CYS A 129 10.22 -0.12 -4.16
CA CYS A 129 11.29 -0.36 -5.11
C CYS A 129 11.69 0.92 -5.86
N SER A 130 10.72 1.71 -6.34
CA SER A 130 11.01 2.99 -7.01
C SER A 130 11.77 3.95 -6.09
N ALA A 131 11.30 4.10 -4.84
CA ALA A 131 11.97 4.92 -3.84
C ALA A 131 13.40 4.42 -3.54
N PHE A 132 13.58 3.11 -3.38
CA PHE A 132 14.89 2.53 -3.11
C PHE A 132 15.84 2.65 -4.32
N TYR A 133 15.33 2.53 -5.54
CA TYR A 133 16.13 2.73 -6.76
C TYR A 133 16.63 4.18 -6.86
N LYS A 134 15.75 5.14 -6.58
CA LYS A 134 16.06 6.57 -6.68
C LYS A 134 17.01 7.05 -5.58
N TYR A 135 16.85 6.57 -4.34
CA TYR A 135 17.52 7.14 -3.18
C TYR A 135 18.42 6.17 -2.41
N GLY A 136 18.44 4.88 -2.77
CA GLY A 136 19.22 3.85 -2.06
C GLY A 136 20.73 3.96 -2.21
N GLY A 137 21.23 4.79 -3.13
CA GLY A 137 22.67 5.02 -3.33
C GLY A 137 23.47 3.72 -3.48
N ASP A 138 24.65 3.66 -2.86
CA ASP A 138 25.54 2.50 -2.90
C ASP A 138 25.09 1.31 -2.02
N ILE A 139 24.00 1.45 -1.27
CA ILE A 139 23.58 0.44 -0.26
C ILE A 139 23.31 -0.92 -0.92
N TRP A 140 22.97 -0.93 -2.21
CA TRP A 140 22.76 -2.15 -2.99
C TRP A 140 23.85 -2.42 -4.04
N ASN A 141 24.83 -1.52 -4.22
CA ASN A 141 26.00 -1.74 -5.08
C ASN A 141 27.15 -2.45 -4.33
N LYS A 142 27.09 -2.53 -3.00
CA LYS A 142 28.13 -3.10 -2.13
C LYS A 142 27.87 -4.57 -1.72
N GLN A 143 26.99 -5.28 -2.41
CA GLN A 143 26.70 -6.71 -2.19
C GLN A 143 27.02 -7.55 -3.41
#